data_AF-A0A6L6BYK0-F1
#
_entry.id   AF-A0A6L6BYK0-F1
#
_cell.length_a   1.000
_cell.length_b   1.000
_cell.length_c   1.000
_cell.angle_alpha   90.00
_cell.angle_beta   90.00
_cell.angle_gamma   90.00
#
_symmetry.space_group_name_H-M   'P 1'
#
loop_
_entity.id
_entity.type
_entity.pdbx_description
1 polymer ?
#
loop_
_entity_poly.entity_id
_entity_poly.type
_entity_poly.pdbx_seq_one_letter_code
_entity_poly.pdbx_strand_id
1 'polypeptide(L)'
;MGELRVRMIDLHRMTQAHADSIFIRACTGLATERPPVWFMRQAGRSLPEYRAIRGTGTILRAIADPDLATKITLQPVQRYGTDAAILYSDIMTPVHAIGFGVDIAPGIGPVVEHPFRSRADLQRLRPLDA
;
A
#
# COMPACT_ATOMS: atom_id res chain seq x y z
N MET A 1 4.49 -33.20 -4.36
CA MET A 1 3.77 -32.10 -5.01
C MET A 1 2.94 -31.42 -3.92
N GLY A 2 3.52 -30.40 -3.28
CA GLY A 2 2.92 -29.75 -2.11
C GLY A 2 1.94 -28.66 -2.52
N GLU A 3 0.72 -28.73 -1.99
CA GLU A 3 -0.33 -27.72 -2.15
C GLU A 3 0.13 -26.36 -1.63
N LEU A 4 0.07 -25.33 -2.49
CA LEU A 4 0.09 -23.94 -2.05
C LEU A 4 -1.20 -23.66 -1.28
N ARG A 5 -1.18 -23.87 0.04
CA ARG A 5 -2.18 -23.27 0.94
C ARG A 5 -1.94 -21.76 0.95
N VAL A 6 -2.80 -21.02 0.26
CA VAL A 6 -3.04 -19.61 0.56
C VAL A 6 -3.48 -19.57 2.02
N ARG A 7 -2.60 -19.14 2.93
CA ARG A 7 -2.96 -18.98 4.33
C ARG A 7 -4.02 -17.88 4.38
N MET A 8 -5.25 -18.23 4.77
CA MET A 8 -6.24 -17.24 5.23
C MET A 8 -5.56 -16.32 6.24
N ILE A 9 -5.83 -15.02 6.12
CA ILE A 9 -5.40 -14.00 7.07
C ILE A 9 -5.73 -14.52 8.48
N ASP A 10 -4.72 -14.58 9.34
CA ASP A 10 -4.89 -14.99 10.74
C ASP A 10 -5.60 -13.85 11.50
N LEU A 11 -6.93 -13.90 11.49
CA LEU A 11 -7.82 -12.94 12.17
C LEU A 11 -7.58 -12.88 13.69
N HIS A 12 -6.87 -13.85 14.29
CA HIS A 12 -6.56 -13.86 15.73
C HIS A 12 -5.61 -12.73 16.17
N ARG A 13 -4.94 -12.04 15.24
CA ARG A 13 -4.02 -10.92 15.57
C ARG A 13 -4.65 -9.53 15.50
N MET A 14 -5.91 -9.43 15.09
CA MET A 14 -6.66 -8.17 15.09
C MET A 14 -7.30 -7.98 16.46
N THR A 15 -7.15 -6.80 17.08
CA THR A 15 -7.94 -6.49 18.27
C THR A 15 -9.43 -6.65 17.92
N GLN A 16 -10.25 -7.15 18.84
CA GLN A 16 -11.66 -7.47 18.53
C GLN A 16 -12.42 -6.32 17.85
N ALA A 17 -12.13 -5.08 18.24
CA ALA A 17 -12.69 -3.87 17.62
C ALA A 17 -12.46 -3.77 16.10
N HIS A 18 -11.37 -4.29 15.55
CA HIS A 18 -11.11 -4.28 14.11
C HIS A 18 -11.75 -5.47 13.38
N ALA A 19 -11.78 -6.64 14.01
CA ALA A 19 -12.37 -7.85 13.43
C ALA A 19 -13.89 -7.68 13.19
N ASP A 20 -14.55 -6.91 14.06
CA ASP A 20 -15.98 -6.62 13.97
C ASP A 20 -16.32 -5.37 13.13
N SER A 21 -15.32 -4.73 12.49
CA SER A 21 -15.59 -3.60 11.60
C SER A 21 -16.48 -4.00 10.42
N ILE A 22 -17.33 -3.08 9.96
CA ILE A 22 -18.27 -3.32 8.86
C ILE A 22 -17.56 -3.78 7.58
N PHE A 23 -16.35 -3.28 7.31
CA PHE A 23 -15.54 -3.69 6.17
C PHE A 23 -15.09 -5.15 6.27
N ILE A 24 -14.53 -5.58 7.41
CA ILE A 24 -14.04 -6.95 7.60
C ILE A 24 -15.20 -7.95 7.62
N ARG A 25 -16.33 -7.60 8.24
CA ARG A 25 -17.57 -8.39 8.19
C ARG A 25 -18.04 -8.62 6.76
N ALA A 26 -18.11 -7.58 5.95
CA ALA A 26 -18.48 -7.72 4.53
C ALA A 26 -17.47 -8.58 3.75
N CYS A 27 -16.17 -8.38 3.95
CA CYS A 27 -15.12 -9.19 3.31
C CYS A 27 -15.17 -10.68 3.70
N THR A 28 -15.74 -11.00 4.86
CA THR A 28 -15.89 -12.38 5.36
C THR A 28 -17.28 -12.97 5.12
N GLY A 29 -18.16 -12.24 4.41
CA GLY A 29 -19.50 -12.70 4.05
C GLY A 29 -20.52 -12.62 5.19
N LEU A 30 -20.21 -11.91 6.28
CA LEU A 30 -21.15 -11.64 7.37
C LEU A 30 -22.09 -10.49 7.00
N ALA A 31 -23.33 -10.54 7.52
CA ALA A 31 -24.32 -9.49 7.33
C ALA A 31 -23.84 -8.15 7.91
N THR A 32 -24.13 -7.05 7.22
CA THR A 32 -23.83 -5.69 7.66
C THR A 32 -25.08 -4.82 7.59
N GLU A 33 -25.12 -3.77 8.40
CA GLU A 33 -26.19 -2.79 8.49
C GLU A 33 -26.29 -1.91 7.22
N ARG A 34 -25.20 -1.80 6.46
CA ARG A 34 -25.13 -1.18 5.14
C ARG A 34 -23.94 -1.73 4.34
N PRO A 35 -23.86 -1.50 3.02
CA PRO A 35 -22.64 -1.76 2.26
C PRO A 35 -21.48 -0.85 2.75
N PRO A 36 -20.28 -1.40 3.05
CA PRO A 36 -19.11 -0.58 3.36
C PRO A 36 -18.49 0.03 2.10
N VAL A 37 -17.92 1.23 2.22
CA VAL A 37 -17.35 2.01 1.12
C VAL A 37 -15.95 2.51 1.44
N TRP A 38 -15.05 2.33 0.48
CA TRP A 38 -13.73 2.95 0.39
C TRP A 38 -13.40 3.13 -1.10
N PHE A 39 -12.39 3.93 -1.44
CA PHE A 39 -12.01 4.15 -2.83
C PHE A 39 -10.54 3.79 -3.09
N MET A 40 -10.28 3.15 -4.22
CA MET A 40 -8.92 3.06 -4.74
C MET A 40 -8.36 4.47 -4.93
N ARG A 41 -7.12 4.69 -4.46
CA ARG A 41 -6.45 6.00 -4.47
C ARG A 41 -7.18 7.10 -3.69
N GLN A 42 -7.94 6.75 -2.64
CA GLN A 42 -8.63 7.72 -1.78
C GLN A 42 -7.69 8.76 -1.13
N ALA A 43 -6.46 8.36 -0.80
CA ALA A 43 -5.41 9.26 -0.34
C ALA A 43 -4.53 9.67 -1.52
N GLY A 44 -4.61 10.93 -1.95
CA GLY A 44 -3.83 11.39 -3.08
C GLY A 44 -4.19 12.78 -3.58
N ARG A 45 -3.76 13.06 -4.83
CA ARG A 45 -3.83 14.39 -5.44
C ARG A 45 -5.24 14.95 -5.60
N SER A 46 -6.33 14.20 -5.37
CA SER A 46 -7.67 14.79 -5.32
C SER A 46 -7.83 15.72 -4.10
N LEU A 47 -7.13 15.44 -3.00
CA LEU A 47 -7.29 16.15 -1.73
C LEU A 47 -6.35 17.38 -1.63
N PRO A 48 -6.84 18.56 -1.24
CA PRO A 48 -5.97 19.73 -1.01
C PRO A 48 -5.01 19.52 0.17
N GLU A 49 -5.45 18.89 1.25
CA GLU A 49 -4.63 18.55 2.43
C GLU A 49 -3.49 17.57 2.10
N TYR A 50 -3.69 16.66 1.14
CA TYR A 50 -2.60 15.83 0.61
C TYR A 50 -1.54 16.70 -0.07
N ARG A 51 -1.99 17.59 -0.97
CA ARG A 51 -1.08 18.49 -1.70
C ARG A 51 -0.28 19.37 -0.75
N ALA A 52 -0.87 19.79 0.37
CA ALA A 52 -0.23 20.62 1.38
C ALA A 52 0.90 19.89 2.14
N ILE A 53 0.76 18.60 2.44
CA ILE A 53 1.71 17.87 3.30
C ILE A 53 2.67 16.95 2.56
N ARG A 54 2.33 16.48 1.35
CA ARG A 54 3.19 15.54 0.61
C ARG A 54 4.60 16.14 0.43
N GLY A 55 4.69 17.44 0.16
CA GLY A 55 5.97 18.09 -0.16
C GLY A 55 6.51 17.69 -1.54
N THR A 56 7.77 18.02 -1.82
CA THR A 56 8.45 17.78 -3.11
C THR A 56 9.22 16.45 -3.12
N GLY A 57 9.78 16.04 -4.27
CA GLY A 57 10.55 14.79 -4.40
C GLY A 57 9.72 13.58 -4.87
N THR A 58 10.25 12.36 -4.74
CA THR A 58 9.63 11.10 -5.20
C THR A 58 8.60 10.57 -4.20
N ILE A 59 7.64 9.75 -4.66
CA ILE A 59 6.66 9.13 -3.75
C ILE A 59 7.35 8.20 -2.74
N LEU A 60 8.43 7.52 -3.14
CA LEU A 60 9.20 6.65 -2.26
C LEU A 60 9.75 7.39 -1.04
N ARG A 61 10.16 8.66 -1.17
CA ARG A 61 10.57 9.48 -0.01
C ARG A 61 9.42 9.72 0.97
N ALA A 62 8.23 10.02 0.47
CA ALA A 62 7.06 10.22 1.33
C ALA A 62 6.61 8.93 2.01
N ILE A 63 6.75 7.78 1.34
CA ILE A 63 6.45 6.45 1.90
C ILE A 63 7.46 6.09 3.01
N ALA A 64 8.73 6.49 2.85
CA ALA A 64 9.78 6.20 3.81
C ALA A 64 9.68 7.00 5.13
N ASP A 65 8.82 8.02 5.19
CA ASP A 65 8.45 8.74 6.41
C ASP A 65 7.13 8.16 6.96
N PRO A 66 7.18 7.35 8.04
CA PRO A 66 5.98 6.70 8.58
C PRO A 66 4.94 7.70 9.08
N ASP A 67 5.36 8.81 9.71
CA ASP A 67 4.44 9.80 10.24
C ASP A 67 3.70 10.52 9.11
N LEU A 68 4.41 10.86 8.04
CA LEU A 68 3.81 11.44 6.85
C LEU A 68 2.87 10.45 6.15
N ALA A 69 3.31 9.21 5.95
CA ALA A 69 2.50 8.16 5.31
C ALA A 69 1.21 7.88 6.10
N THR A 70 1.28 7.84 7.43
CA THR A 70 0.11 7.70 8.32
C THR A 70 -0.83 8.90 8.16
N LYS A 71 -0.32 10.14 8.23
CA LYS A 71 -1.15 11.34 8.04
C LYS A 71 -1.87 11.32 6.70
N ILE A 72 -1.17 11.01 5.61
CA ILE A 72 -1.76 10.90 4.27
C ILE A 72 -2.84 9.80 4.21
N THR A 73 -2.56 8.62 4.77
CA THR A 73 -3.48 7.48 4.79
C THR A 73 -4.82 7.82 5.47
N LEU A 74 -4.78 8.61 6.54
CA LEU A 74 -5.96 8.94 7.35
C LEU A 74 -6.83 10.07 6.79
N GLN A 75 -6.30 10.93 5.90
CA GLN A 75 -7.04 12.06 5.32
C GLN A 75 -8.43 11.68 4.76
N PRO A 76 -8.57 10.68 3.86
CA PRO A 76 -9.88 10.32 3.32
C PRO A 76 -10.82 9.72 4.37
N VAL A 77 -10.30 9.00 5.35
CA VAL A 77 -11.09 8.45 6.46
C VAL A 77 -11.70 9.59 7.28
N GLN A 78 -10.89 10.59 7.61
CA GLN A 78 -11.32 11.77 8.37
C GLN A 78 -12.27 12.67 7.57
N ARG A 79 -12.06 12.81 6.26
CA ARG A 79 -12.85 13.70 5.41
C ARG A 79 -14.19 13.09 5.00
N TYR A 80 -14.22 11.81 4.67
CA TYR A 80 -15.37 11.16 4.05
C TYR A 80 -16.01 10.07 4.91
N GLY A 81 -15.38 9.68 6.02
CA GLY A 81 -15.88 8.60 6.87
C GLY A 81 -15.85 7.23 6.19
N THR A 82 -14.85 6.97 5.34
CA THR A 82 -14.72 5.66 4.66
C THR A 82 -14.52 4.52 5.66
N ASP A 83 -15.05 3.35 5.33
CA ASP A 83 -15.06 2.18 6.23
C ASP A 83 -13.73 1.43 6.31
N ALA A 84 -12.76 1.82 5.48
CA ALA A 84 -11.42 1.28 5.48
C ALA A 84 -10.37 2.34 5.14
N ALA A 85 -9.20 2.20 5.75
CA ALA A 85 -7.99 2.89 5.33
C ALA A 85 -7.16 1.94 4.45
N ILE A 86 -6.68 2.44 3.31
CA ILE A 86 -5.68 1.76 2.49
C ILE A 86 -4.34 2.44 2.67
N LEU A 87 -3.31 1.66 3.01
CA LEU A 87 -1.96 2.15 3.26
C LEU A 87 -1.47 3.00 2.07
N TYR A 88 -1.04 4.23 2.36
CA TYR A 88 -0.31 5.04 1.38
C TYR A 88 1.08 4.43 1.15
N SER A 89 1.20 3.68 0.07
CA SER A 89 2.43 3.04 -0.38
C SER A 89 2.44 2.93 -1.91
N ASP A 90 3.44 2.28 -2.47
CA ASP A 90 3.54 1.98 -3.89
C ASP A 90 3.87 0.49 -4.09
N ILE A 91 3.31 -0.11 -5.14
CA ILE A 91 3.56 -1.52 -5.48
C ILE A 91 5.03 -1.79 -5.79
N MET A 92 5.79 -0.75 -6.14
CA MET A 92 7.21 -0.80 -6.44
C MET A 92 8.10 -0.72 -5.18
N THR A 93 7.53 -0.55 -3.98
CA THR A 93 8.33 -0.47 -2.75
C THR A 93 9.17 -1.73 -2.47
N PRO A 94 8.64 -2.98 -2.54
CA PRO A 94 9.47 -4.18 -2.36
C PRO A 94 10.54 -4.33 -3.45
N VAL A 95 10.16 -3.92 -4.66
CA VAL A 95 10.96 -3.95 -5.88
C VAL A 95 12.15 -2.96 -5.77
N HIS A 96 11.94 -1.80 -5.16
CA HIS A 96 12.99 -0.86 -4.79
C HIS A 96 13.90 -1.45 -3.69
N ALA A 97 13.34 -2.11 -2.68
CA ALA A 97 14.08 -2.68 -1.55
C ALA A 97 15.09 -3.78 -1.97
N ILE A 98 14.71 -4.66 -2.90
CA ILE A 98 15.61 -5.73 -3.40
C ILE A 98 16.77 -5.18 -4.26
N GLY A 99 16.79 -3.89 -4.57
CA GLY A 99 18.01 -3.17 -4.96
C GLY A 99 18.43 -3.24 -6.44
N PHE A 100 17.53 -3.54 -7.37
CA PHE A 100 17.89 -3.62 -8.80
C PHE A 100 17.82 -2.28 -9.57
N GLY A 101 17.67 -1.15 -8.88
CA GLY A 101 17.72 0.19 -9.50
C GLY A 101 16.41 0.68 -10.10
N VAL A 102 15.28 0.39 -9.43
CA VAL A 102 14.00 1.06 -9.71
C VAL A 102 13.91 2.37 -8.95
N ASP A 103 13.49 3.43 -9.63
CA ASP A 103 12.99 4.67 -9.01
C ASP A 103 11.63 5.05 -9.61
N ILE A 104 10.88 5.93 -8.93
CA ILE A 104 9.59 6.43 -9.39
C ILE A 104 9.72 7.89 -9.77
N ALA A 105 9.93 8.14 -11.06
CA ALA A 105 10.11 9.47 -11.62
C ALA A 105 8.77 10.25 -11.64
N PRO A 106 8.75 11.52 -11.18
CA PRO A 106 7.54 12.34 -11.17
C PRO A 106 6.92 12.48 -12.56
N GLY A 107 5.64 12.13 -12.69
CA GLY A 107 4.91 12.24 -13.96
C GLY A 107 5.20 11.14 -14.99
N ILE A 108 6.19 10.27 -14.74
CA ILE A 108 6.59 9.18 -15.64
C ILE A 108 6.17 7.82 -15.05
N GLY A 109 6.38 7.62 -13.74
CA GLY A 109 6.17 6.34 -13.07
C GLY A 109 7.49 5.58 -12.84
N PRO A 110 7.45 4.25 -12.69
CA PRO A 110 8.65 3.47 -12.42
C PRO A 110 9.62 3.50 -13.61
N VAL A 111 10.89 3.79 -13.32
CA VAL A 111 11.99 3.77 -14.28
C VAL A 111 13.06 2.81 -13.76
N VAL A 112 13.58 1.98 -14.65
CA VAL A 112 14.65 1.01 -14.36
C VAL A 112 15.87 1.43 -15.16
N GLU A 113 16.98 1.73 -14.48
CA GLU A 113 18.23 2.13 -15.16
C GLU A 113 18.80 0.98 -16.01
N HIS A 114 18.75 -0.25 -15.49
CA HIS A 114 19.27 -1.45 -16.14
C HIS A 114 18.21 -2.56 -16.24
N PRO A 115 17.32 -2.55 -17.25
CA PRO A 115 16.28 -3.56 -17.43
C PRO A 115 16.85 -4.98 -17.56
N PHE A 116 16.11 -5.98 -17.09
CA PHE A 116 16.49 -7.39 -17.25
C PHE A 116 16.32 -7.82 -18.70
N ARG A 117 17.37 -8.44 -19.26
CA ARG A 117 17.41 -8.94 -20.65
C ARG A 117 17.82 -10.41 -20.73
N SER A 118 18.42 -10.93 -19.67
CA SER A 118 18.94 -12.29 -19.60
C SER A 118 18.74 -12.91 -18.22
N ARG A 119 18.88 -14.23 -18.13
CA ARG A 119 18.87 -14.94 -16.84
C ARG A 119 19.98 -14.47 -15.89
N ALA A 120 21.13 -14.05 -16.42
CA ALA A 120 22.25 -13.57 -15.61
C ALA A 120 21.89 -12.31 -14.81
N ASP A 121 20.97 -11.48 -15.31
CA ASP A 121 20.51 -10.27 -14.62
C ASP A 121 19.86 -10.54 -13.25
N LEU A 122 19.32 -11.74 -13.05
CA LEU A 122 18.71 -12.14 -11.78
C LEU A 122 19.72 -12.15 -10.62
N GLN A 123 21.03 -12.24 -10.91
CA GLN A 123 22.09 -12.14 -9.91
C GLN A 123 22.16 -10.77 -9.24
N ARG A 124 21.51 -9.73 -9.81
CA ARG A 124 21.41 -8.39 -9.22
C ARG A 124 20.37 -8.29 -8.11
N LEU A 125 19.49 -9.27 -7.97
CA LEU A 125 18.44 -9.26 -6.94
C LEU A 125 19.04 -9.63 -5.58
N ARG A 126 18.73 -8.82 -4.57
CA ARG A 126 19.01 -9.15 -3.17
C ARG A 126 17.78 -9.83 -2.55
N PRO A 127 17.96 -10.69 -1.53
CA PRO A 127 16.84 -11.11 -0.69
C PRO A 127 16.08 -9.89 -0.15
N LEU A 128 14.76 -10.02 -0.02
CA LEU A 128 13.97 -9.07 0.74
C LEU A 128 14.13 -9.45 2.22
N ASP A 129 15.02 -8.77 2.92
CA ASP A 129 15.23 -9.00 4.36
C ASP A 129 13.95 -8.61 5.14
N ALA A 130 13.69 -9.34 6.22
CA ALA A 130 12.53 -9.16 7.10
C ALA A 130 12.79 -8.14 8.21
#